data_AF-A0A811QIZ6-F1
#
_entry.id   AF-A0A811QIZ6-F1
#
_cell.length_a   1.000
_cell.length_b   1.000
_cell.length_c   1.000
_cell.angle_alpha   90.00
_cell.angle_beta   90.00
_cell.angle_gamma   90.00
#
_symmetry.space_group_name_H-M   'P 1'
#
loop_
_entity.id
_entity.type
_entity.pdbx_description
1 polymer ?
#
loop_
_entity_poly.entity_id
_entity_poly.type
_entity_poly.pdbx_seq_one_letter_code
_entity_poly.pdbx_strand_id
1 'polypeptide(L)'
;MADDAAAAAFAPSPSPPSPVAQPPPDLSPPPASSPPAATPASAAQTPSLPDTPASLDPDTPFSDATPTPADASDAFLASDDGITNPLGGAAGKHMTLAPPAPPAAKKPPSKKKGGNSVWTRPASRKGKKKARQPGGHGHGPGNGAAGAAGGSYPRPSAGAGEEEFVLVPASRLAAERSDDAPGQPVLLSRVFKSERIELSEDRLTASSTKGFRMVRATRGVAAGAWYFEVKVVHLGPTGHTRLGWATNKADLQTPVGFDAYGFGYRDVDGAKVTKAWRDKYADEGYGEGDVLGFYISLPDGERYEPKQPDLVQYKGMPFHVQVPKEEQKTPDPVPGSEICYFKNGVCQGSAFKDIPGGRYFPAASLYTMPNEPNCVVKFNFGPDFEFFPQDFGSLPVPQPMSEVPHQAHEVKNEGPAENGVAEKTS
;
A
#
# COMPACT_ATOMS: atom_id res chain seq x y z
N MET A 1 -50.99 -16.20 -63.82
CA MET A 1 -49.90 -15.77 -64.72
C MET A 1 -48.97 -14.88 -63.93
N ALA A 2 -47.89 -15.47 -63.42
CA ALA A 2 -46.61 -14.84 -63.08
C ALA A 2 -45.79 -15.93 -62.37
N ASP A 3 -44.69 -16.28 -63.00
CA ASP A 3 -43.84 -17.44 -62.76
C ASP A 3 -42.96 -17.35 -61.52
N ASP A 4 -42.57 -18.55 -61.14
CA ASP A 4 -41.55 -18.99 -60.19
C ASP A 4 -40.17 -18.35 -60.46
N ALA A 5 -39.45 -17.96 -59.40
CA ALA A 5 -38.03 -17.65 -59.49
C ALA A 5 -37.34 -17.94 -58.15
N ALA A 6 -36.94 -19.20 -58.01
CA ALA A 6 -36.02 -19.70 -57.00
C ALA A 6 -34.62 -19.07 -57.12
N ALA A 7 -34.00 -18.91 -55.95
CA ALA A 7 -32.68 -18.35 -55.73
C ALA A 7 -31.55 -19.21 -56.35
N ALA A 8 -30.65 -18.55 -57.09
CA ALA A 8 -29.38 -19.10 -57.53
C ALA A 8 -28.23 -18.39 -56.81
N ALA A 9 -27.37 -19.20 -56.19
CA ALA A 9 -26.16 -18.81 -55.48
C ALA A 9 -25.11 -18.17 -56.41
N PHE A 10 -24.58 -17.02 -56.01
CA PHE A 10 -23.41 -16.42 -56.63
C PHE A 10 -22.17 -16.76 -55.79
N ALA A 11 -21.28 -17.55 -56.36
CA ALA A 11 -19.92 -17.77 -55.86
C ALA A 11 -19.06 -16.53 -56.17
N PRO A 12 -18.18 -16.08 -55.25
CA PRO A 12 -17.23 -15.00 -55.55
C PRO A 12 -16.05 -15.50 -56.39
N SER A 13 -15.68 -14.69 -57.39
CA SER A 13 -14.54 -14.86 -58.30
C SER A 13 -13.18 -14.93 -57.58
N PRO A 14 -12.19 -15.64 -58.12
CA PRO A 14 -10.88 -15.80 -57.48
C PRO A 14 -10.02 -14.52 -57.56
N SER A 15 -9.41 -14.16 -56.43
CA SER A 15 -8.40 -13.11 -56.30
C SER A 15 -7.09 -13.49 -57.00
N PRO A 16 -6.32 -12.53 -57.56
CA PRO A 16 -5.03 -12.81 -58.19
C PRO A 16 -3.94 -13.21 -57.18
N PRO A 17 -2.93 -14.00 -57.57
CA PRO A 17 -1.89 -14.46 -56.67
C PRO A 17 -0.93 -13.33 -56.23
N SER A 18 -0.61 -13.31 -54.94
CA SER A 18 0.41 -12.44 -54.34
C SER A 18 1.82 -12.78 -54.83
N PRO A 19 2.72 -11.79 -54.98
CA PRO A 19 4.09 -12.01 -55.43
C PRO A 19 4.92 -12.75 -54.38
N VAL A 20 5.63 -13.79 -54.83
CA VAL A 20 6.55 -14.60 -54.03
C VAL A 20 7.82 -13.78 -53.75
N ALA A 21 8.11 -13.54 -52.47
CA ALA A 21 9.36 -12.94 -52.03
C ALA A 21 10.52 -13.95 -52.14
N GLN A 22 11.60 -13.57 -52.83
CA GLN A 22 12.84 -14.35 -52.89
C GLN A 22 13.61 -14.27 -51.56
N PRO A 23 14.28 -15.35 -51.11
CA PRO A 23 15.13 -15.31 -49.93
C PRO A 23 16.45 -14.55 -50.20
N PRO A 24 17.06 -13.93 -49.18
CA PRO A 24 18.30 -13.18 -49.33
C PRO A 24 19.50 -14.09 -49.65
N PRO A 25 20.55 -13.58 -50.32
CA PRO A 25 21.74 -14.36 -50.64
C PRO A 25 22.60 -14.65 -49.41
N ASP A 26 23.08 -15.89 -49.37
CA ASP A 26 23.94 -16.53 -48.38
C ASP A 26 25.30 -15.81 -48.25
N LEU A 27 25.60 -15.28 -47.06
CA LEU A 27 26.89 -14.69 -46.73
C LEU A 27 27.74 -15.74 -45.99
N SER A 28 28.60 -16.43 -46.74
CA SER A 28 29.59 -17.34 -46.15
C SER A 28 30.67 -16.58 -45.36
N PRO A 29 31.10 -17.06 -44.18
CA PRO A 29 32.17 -16.44 -43.41
C PRO A 29 33.57 -16.75 -43.99
N PRO A 30 34.58 -15.88 -43.79
CA PRO A 30 35.93 -16.09 -44.28
C PRO A 30 36.66 -17.24 -43.53
N PRO A 31 37.65 -17.90 -44.16
CA PRO A 31 38.34 -19.04 -43.58
C PRO A 31 39.28 -18.67 -42.42
N ALA A 32 39.38 -19.59 -41.47
CA ALA A 32 40.26 -19.52 -40.31
C ALA A 32 41.75 -19.56 -40.71
N SER A 33 42.53 -18.58 -40.26
CA SER A 33 44.00 -18.62 -40.30
C SER A 33 44.54 -19.29 -39.04
N SER A 34 45.29 -20.38 -39.22
CA SER A 34 46.04 -21.06 -38.16
C SER A 34 47.33 -20.30 -37.79
N PRO A 35 47.84 -20.43 -36.55
CA PRO A 35 48.97 -19.63 -36.07
C PRO A 35 50.33 -20.28 -36.42
N PRO A 36 51.44 -19.51 -36.50
CA PRO A 36 52.77 -20.08 -36.47
C PRO A 36 53.34 -20.17 -35.04
N ALA A 37 54.22 -21.15 -34.88
CA ALA A 37 54.74 -21.73 -33.64
C ALA A 37 55.76 -20.88 -32.83
N ALA A 38 55.91 -21.23 -31.55
CA ALA A 38 57.02 -20.89 -30.63
C ALA A 38 58.38 -21.46 -31.15
N THR A 39 59.62 -21.02 -30.82
CA THR A 39 60.32 -20.44 -29.62
C THR A 39 61.78 -20.09 -30.08
N PRO A 40 62.85 -19.74 -29.29
CA PRO A 40 63.02 -19.14 -27.94
C PRO A 40 64.12 -18.03 -27.78
N ALA A 41 64.29 -17.52 -26.53
CA ALA A 41 65.46 -16.85 -25.89
C ALA A 41 65.67 -15.33 -26.17
N SER A 42 66.17 -14.43 -25.29
CA SER A 42 66.80 -14.47 -23.95
C SER A 42 66.85 -13.04 -23.34
N ALA A 43 66.84 -12.95 -22.00
CA ALA A 43 67.54 -12.01 -21.10
C ALA A 43 67.15 -10.50 -20.93
N ALA A 44 66.77 -10.21 -19.67
CA ALA A 44 67.19 -9.09 -18.79
C ALA A 44 66.61 -7.67 -19.07
N GLN A 45 66.26 -6.78 -18.12
CA GLN A 45 66.59 -6.57 -16.70
C GLN A 45 65.43 -5.84 -15.96
N THR A 46 65.32 -6.07 -14.64
CA THR A 46 64.55 -5.29 -13.65
C THR A 46 65.36 -4.08 -13.12
N PRO A 47 64.72 -3.03 -12.57
CA PRO A 47 64.74 -2.81 -11.09
C PRO A 47 63.38 -2.27 -10.55
N SER A 48 62.70 -2.92 -9.58
CA SER A 48 62.77 -2.79 -8.10
C SER A 48 62.30 -1.46 -7.45
N LEU A 49 61.03 -1.44 -6.99
CA LEU A 49 60.47 -1.13 -5.64
C LEU A 49 60.75 0.23 -4.92
N PRO A 50 59.83 0.76 -4.05
CA PRO A 50 59.38 0.12 -2.80
C PRO A 50 57.89 0.28 -2.35
N ASP A 51 57.30 -0.86 -1.96
CA ASP A 51 56.67 -1.24 -0.67
C ASP A 51 56.01 -0.23 0.33
N THR A 52 54.67 -0.41 0.48
CA THR A 52 53.81 -0.52 1.71
C THR A 52 53.62 0.69 2.69
N PRO A 53 52.56 0.78 3.55
CA PRO A 53 51.62 -0.28 3.99
C PRO A 53 50.10 0.07 4.12
N ALA A 54 49.40 -0.96 4.63
CA ALA A 54 47.98 -1.29 4.68
C ALA A 54 47.06 -0.53 5.68
N SER A 55 45.80 -0.99 5.68
CA SER A 55 44.70 -0.88 6.67
C SER A 55 43.80 0.37 6.50
N LEU A 56 42.47 0.30 6.56
CA LEU A 56 41.60 -0.37 7.55
C LEU A 56 40.20 -0.69 6.98
N ASP A 57 39.72 -1.90 7.25
CA ASP A 57 38.29 -2.21 7.45
C ASP A 57 37.75 -1.45 8.66
N PRO A 58 36.42 -1.26 8.78
CA PRO A 58 35.81 -1.88 9.94
C PRO A 58 34.46 -2.56 9.64
N ASP A 59 34.36 -3.78 10.12
CA ASP A 59 33.13 -4.54 10.26
C ASP A 59 32.86 -4.77 11.77
N THR A 60 31.57 -4.80 12.14
CA THR A 60 30.94 -5.30 13.38
C THR A 60 30.94 -4.45 14.67
N PRO A 61 30.06 -4.72 15.67
CA PRO A 61 28.75 -5.42 15.65
C PRO A 61 27.62 -4.61 16.36
N PHE A 62 26.36 -4.76 15.93
CA PHE A 62 25.22 -4.46 16.82
C PHE A 62 24.74 -5.76 17.45
N SER A 63 25.06 -5.91 18.72
CA SER A 63 24.62 -7.00 19.59
C SER A 63 23.13 -6.87 19.94
N ASP A 64 22.54 -8.05 20.00
CA ASP A 64 21.27 -8.47 20.56
C ASP A 64 20.78 -7.64 21.78
N ALA A 65 19.60 -7.03 21.65
CA ALA A 65 18.75 -6.61 22.76
C ALA A 65 17.32 -6.32 22.27
N THR A 66 16.37 -7.19 22.60
CA THR A 66 14.94 -6.86 22.64
C THR A 66 14.65 -5.68 23.58
N PRO A 67 13.68 -4.82 23.24
CA PRO A 67 12.78 -4.34 24.29
C PRO A 67 11.30 -4.29 23.87
N THR A 68 10.44 -4.68 24.82
CA THR A 68 9.00 -4.40 24.88
C THR A 68 8.71 -2.94 25.25
N PRO A 69 7.49 -2.42 25.01
CA PRO A 69 7.24 -1.00 24.80
C PRO A 69 6.89 -0.24 26.10
N ALA A 70 7.33 1.01 26.19
CA ALA A 70 6.77 2.00 27.11
C ALA A 70 6.97 3.43 26.59
N ASP A 71 5.91 4.22 26.71
CA ASP A 71 5.81 5.66 26.47
C ASP A 71 6.97 6.48 27.07
N ALA A 72 7.46 7.46 26.31
CA ALA A 72 7.87 8.75 26.87
C ALA A 72 7.96 9.81 25.77
N SER A 73 7.07 10.79 25.89
CA SER A 73 7.05 12.09 25.25
C SER A 73 8.25 12.97 25.59
N ASP A 74 8.56 13.89 24.67
CA ASP A 74 9.16 15.23 24.86
C ASP A 74 10.39 15.38 25.76
N ALA A 75 11.49 15.84 25.17
CA ALA A 75 12.03 17.20 25.39
C ALA A 75 13.49 17.32 24.89
N PHE A 76 13.92 18.59 24.73
CA PHE A 76 15.30 19.10 24.68
C PHE A 76 15.95 19.20 23.28
N LEU A 77 16.55 20.31 22.82
CA LEU A 77 16.97 21.58 23.44
C LEU A 77 17.06 22.71 22.40
N ALA A 78 16.73 23.92 22.85
CA ALA A 78 17.21 25.16 22.26
C ALA A 78 18.65 25.43 22.72
N SER A 79 19.48 25.95 21.82
CA SER A 79 20.74 26.62 22.18
C SER A 79 20.88 27.88 21.33
N ASP A 80 20.72 28.99 22.03
CA ASP A 80 21.15 30.35 21.70
C ASP A 80 22.67 30.43 21.93
N ASP A 81 23.37 31.16 21.06
CA ASP A 81 24.63 31.85 21.39
C ASP A 81 24.98 32.79 20.22
N GLY A 82 24.82 34.09 20.45
CA GLY A 82 25.37 35.15 19.60
C GLY A 82 26.77 35.55 20.04
N ILE A 83 27.53 36.20 19.15
CA ILE A 83 28.46 37.32 19.47
C ILE A 83 29.04 37.98 18.19
N THR A 84 28.83 39.31 18.13
CA THR A 84 29.62 40.42 17.54
C THR A 84 29.79 40.66 16.03
N ASN A 85 29.34 41.86 15.64
CA ASN A 85 29.61 42.67 14.44
C ASN A 85 30.97 43.45 14.61
N PRO A 86 31.56 44.22 13.63
CA PRO A 86 30.86 45.26 12.84
C PRO A 86 31.45 45.71 11.45
N LEU A 87 30.79 46.74 10.86
CA LEU A 87 31.07 47.60 9.67
C LEU A 87 30.80 47.02 8.25
N GLY A 88 30.09 47.68 7.33
CA GLY A 88 29.42 48.98 7.30
C GLY A 88 28.74 49.25 5.92
N GLY A 89 27.98 50.35 5.79
CA GLY A 89 27.73 51.01 4.50
C GLY A 89 26.30 51.10 3.93
N ALA A 90 25.53 52.09 4.41
CA ALA A 90 24.67 53.06 3.69
C ALA A 90 23.57 52.65 2.67
N ALA A 91 22.34 53.10 3.02
CA ALA A 91 21.38 53.93 2.25
C ALA A 91 20.24 53.30 1.41
N GLY A 92 19.00 53.75 1.71
CA GLY A 92 17.87 53.80 0.76
C GLY A 92 16.49 53.53 1.37
N LYS A 93 15.63 54.55 1.47
CA LYS A 93 14.30 54.56 2.14
C LYS A 93 13.16 54.12 1.21
N HIS A 94 12.13 53.41 1.73
CA HIS A 94 10.73 53.77 1.47
C HIS A 94 9.76 53.17 2.52
N MET A 95 8.86 54.01 3.01
CA MET A 95 7.83 53.73 4.02
C MET A 95 6.52 53.32 3.33
N THR A 96 5.82 52.30 3.85
CA THR A 96 4.35 52.26 3.77
C THR A 96 3.76 51.56 4.99
N LEU A 97 2.88 52.27 5.68
CA LEU A 97 2.21 51.90 6.93
C LEU A 97 1.02 50.97 6.69
N ALA A 98 0.85 49.97 7.55
CA ALA A 98 -0.35 49.13 7.64
C ALA A 98 -1.43 49.81 8.53
N PRO A 99 -2.73 49.63 8.24
CA PRO A 99 -3.82 50.07 9.13
C PRO A 99 -4.15 49.03 10.24
N PRO A 100 -4.73 49.47 11.37
CA PRO A 100 -4.91 48.66 12.59
C PRO A 100 -6.17 47.77 12.59
N ALA A 101 -6.15 46.76 13.46
CA ALA A 101 -7.19 45.75 13.66
C ALA A 101 -8.42 46.27 14.46
N PRO A 102 -9.64 45.73 14.22
CA PRO A 102 -10.81 45.97 15.06
C PRO A 102 -10.97 44.96 16.23
N PRO A 103 -11.75 45.30 17.29
CA PRO A 103 -11.68 44.67 18.60
C PRO A 103 -12.50 43.37 18.75
N ALA A 104 -12.07 42.55 19.71
CA ALA A 104 -12.59 41.24 20.06
C ALA A 104 -14.02 41.25 20.64
N ALA A 105 -14.88 40.38 20.10
CA ALA A 105 -16.16 39.99 20.70
C ALA A 105 -16.08 38.56 21.25
N LYS A 106 -16.36 38.42 22.56
CA LYS A 106 -16.38 37.14 23.29
C LYS A 106 -17.56 36.26 22.82
N LYS A 107 -17.28 35.00 22.43
CA LYS A 107 -18.30 33.94 22.29
C LYS A 107 -18.16 32.92 23.44
N PRO A 108 -19.26 32.38 23.99
CA PRO A 108 -19.24 31.46 25.13
C PRO A 108 -18.80 30.04 24.72
N PRO A 109 -18.27 29.22 25.65
CA PRO A 109 -17.71 27.91 25.32
C PRO A 109 -18.82 26.88 25.05
N SER A 110 -18.79 26.25 23.87
CA SER A 110 -19.59 25.06 23.59
C SER A 110 -18.86 23.83 24.12
N LYS A 111 -19.49 23.12 25.05
CA LYS A 111 -19.03 21.81 25.54
C LYS A 111 -19.08 20.80 24.39
N LYS A 112 -17.91 20.36 23.91
CA LYS A 112 -17.78 19.19 23.04
C LYS A 112 -18.01 17.94 23.89
N LYS A 113 -19.19 17.32 23.76
CA LYS A 113 -19.49 16.01 24.34
C LYS A 113 -19.15 14.95 23.29
N GLY A 114 -17.90 14.49 23.26
CA GLY A 114 -17.50 13.32 22.49
C GLY A 114 -18.00 12.07 23.20
N GLY A 115 -19.07 11.47 22.70
CA GLY A 115 -19.52 10.15 23.15
C GLY A 115 -19.37 9.17 21.99
N ASN A 116 -18.47 8.20 22.12
CA ASN A 116 -18.49 7.01 21.27
C ASN A 116 -19.79 6.27 21.56
N SER A 117 -20.62 6.10 20.52
CA SER A 117 -21.85 5.31 20.62
C SER A 117 -21.51 3.84 20.44
N VAL A 118 -21.51 3.11 21.55
CA VAL A 118 -21.42 1.64 21.60
C VAL A 118 -22.79 1.05 21.28
N TRP A 119 -22.84 0.04 20.40
CA TRP A 119 -24.08 -0.66 20.08
C TRP A 119 -23.91 -2.18 20.09
N THR A 120 -24.95 -2.91 20.52
CA THR A 120 -25.01 -4.38 20.57
C THR A 120 -26.22 -4.87 19.76
N ARG A 121 -26.06 -5.95 18.95
CA ARG A 121 -27.19 -6.59 18.24
C ARG A 121 -27.90 -7.59 19.16
N PRO A 122 -29.25 -7.61 19.22
CA PRO A 122 -29.97 -8.70 19.89
C PRO A 122 -29.93 -9.98 19.04
N ALA A 123 -29.50 -11.10 19.64
CA ALA A 123 -29.60 -12.41 18.98
C ALA A 123 -31.06 -12.88 18.89
N SER A 124 -31.50 -13.25 17.67
CA SER A 124 -32.79 -13.88 17.40
C SER A 124 -32.94 -15.19 18.20
N ARG A 125 -33.80 -15.19 19.23
CA ARG A 125 -34.20 -16.43 19.94
C ARG A 125 -35.57 -16.91 19.47
N LYS A 126 -35.53 -18.03 18.76
CA LYS A 126 -36.65 -18.93 18.43
C LYS A 126 -37.36 -19.36 19.72
N GLY A 127 -38.67 -19.11 19.83
CA GLY A 127 -39.45 -19.35 21.05
C GLY A 127 -39.72 -20.83 21.38
N LYS A 128 -39.87 -21.14 22.68
CA LYS A 128 -40.68 -22.27 23.17
C LYS A 128 -41.15 -22.07 24.63
N LYS A 129 -42.31 -22.67 24.91
CA LYS A 129 -43.31 -22.43 25.97
C LYS A 129 -42.90 -22.71 27.43
N LYS A 130 -43.65 -22.03 28.33
CA LYS A 130 -43.84 -22.19 29.79
C LYS A 130 -43.94 -23.64 30.31
N ALA A 131 -43.44 -23.87 31.53
CA ALA A 131 -44.18 -24.55 32.62
C ALA A 131 -43.56 -24.34 34.03
N ARG A 132 -44.46 -23.94 34.95
CA ARG A 132 -44.57 -24.10 36.43
C ARG A 132 -43.39 -24.52 37.34
N GLN A 133 -43.31 -23.78 38.45
CA GLN A 133 -42.73 -24.14 39.76
C GLN A 133 -43.62 -25.15 40.54
N PRO A 134 -43.08 -25.83 41.58
CA PRO A 134 -43.36 -25.36 42.96
C PRO A 134 -42.25 -25.62 44.02
N GLY A 135 -42.06 -24.64 44.92
CA GLY A 135 -42.25 -24.76 46.38
C GLY A 135 -41.20 -25.43 47.29
N GLY A 136 -40.90 -24.79 48.44
CA GLY A 136 -40.78 -25.49 49.74
C GLY A 136 -39.59 -25.22 50.69
N HIS A 137 -39.76 -24.24 51.60
CA HIS A 137 -39.44 -24.21 53.07
C HIS A 137 -38.14 -24.79 53.69
N GLY A 138 -37.53 -24.03 54.62
CA GLY A 138 -37.03 -24.61 55.90
C GLY A 138 -35.81 -23.99 56.61
N HIS A 139 -36.05 -23.06 57.56
CA HIS A 139 -35.41 -22.85 58.89
C HIS A 139 -33.89 -22.65 59.14
N GLY A 140 -33.58 -21.56 59.88
CA GLY A 140 -32.84 -21.65 61.16
C GLY A 140 -31.55 -20.81 61.32
N PRO A 141 -31.21 -20.25 62.51
CA PRO A 141 -30.68 -18.88 62.64
C PRO A 141 -29.22 -18.76 63.16
N GLY A 142 -28.62 -17.56 63.04
CA GLY A 142 -27.35 -17.22 63.70
C GLY A 142 -26.95 -15.74 63.56
N ASN A 143 -26.71 -15.08 64.69
CA ASN A 143 -26.49 -13.65 64.92
C ASN A 143 -25.25 -13.02 64.24
N GLY A 144 -25.30 -11.69 64.05
CA GLY A 144 -24.16 -10.82 64.37
C GLY A 144 -23.81 -9.68 63.43
N ALA A 145 -24.18 -8.46 63.84
CA ALA A 145 -23.44 -7.20 63.72
C ALA A 145 -23.25 -6.49 62.36
N ALA A 146 -23.98 -5.36 62.26
CA ALA A 146 -23.53 -3.99 61.96
C ALA A 146 -22.60 -3.70 60.76
N GLY A 147 -23.08 -2.83 59.86
CA GLY A 147 -22.22 -2.04 58.97
C GLY A 147 -23.01 -1.36 57.85
N ALA A 148 -23.25 -0.05 58.00
CA ALA A 148 -23.88 0.78 56.99
C ALA A 148 -23.01 0.93 55.73
N ALA A 149 -23.59 0.74 54.54
CA ALA A 149 -23.03 1.27 53.29
C ALA A 149 -24.15 1.49 52.27
N GLY A 150 -24.14 2.67 51.66
CA GLY A 150 -25.16 3.18 50.75
C GLY A 150 -25.27 2.41 49.43
N GLY A 151 -26.41 2.63 48.78
CA GLY A 151 -26.83 1.93 47.59
C GLY A 151 -25.83 2.01 46.44
N SER A 152 -25.37 0.84 46.00
CA SER A 152 -24.91 0.63 44.63
C SER A 152 -26.01 -0.17 43.93
N TYR A 153 -26.64 0.42 42.93
CA TYR A 153 -27.48 -0.31 42.00
C TYR A 153 -26.63 -1.42 41.36
N PRO A 154 -27.11 -2.68 41.27
CA PRO A 154 -26.36 -3.72 40.60
C PRO A 154 -26.24 -3.36 39.12
N ARG A 155 -25.00 -3.13 38.66
CA ARG A 155 -24.67 -3.01 37.24
C ARG A 155 -25.10 -4.34 36.59
N PRO A 156 -25.96 -4.35 35.55
CA PRO A 156 -26.30 -5.59 34.89
C PRO A 156 -25.01 -6.16 34.30
N SER A 157 -24.63 -7.33 34.79
CA SER A 157 -23.56 -8.13 34.22
C SER A 157 -23.95 -8.41 32.77
N ALA A 158 -23.22 -7.82 31.82
CA ALA A 158 -23.37 -8.12 30.40
C ALA A 158 -23.15 -9.63 30.24
N GLY A 159 -24.21 -10.32 29.83
CA GLY A 159 -24.14 -11.74 29.55
C GLY A 159 -23.11 -12.00 28.45
N ALA A 160 -22.35 -13.09 28.60
CA ALA A 160 -21.51 -13.62 27.53
C ALA A 160 -22.38 -13.86 26.27
N GLY A 161 -22.30 -12.96 25.29
CA GLY A 161 -23.05 -13.06 24.04
C GLY A 161 -23.44 -11.74 23.36
N GLU A 162 -23.19 -10.57 23.96
CA GLU A 162 -23.38 -9.29 23.28
C GLU A 162 -22.10 -8.92 22.52
N GLU A 163 -22.10 -9.08 21.19
CA GLU A 163 -21.06 -8.53 20.32
C GLU A 163 -21.19 -7.02 20.32
N GLU A 164 -20.25 -6.36 20.99
CA GLU A 164 -20.11 -4.91 21.01
C GLU A 164 -19.50 -4.46 19.68
N PHE A 165 -20.11 -3.48 19.01
CA PHE A 165 -19.56 -2.88 17.79
C PHE A 165 -19.27 -1.40 18.00
N VAL A 166 -18.19 -0.93 17.38
CA VAL A 166 -17.79 0.49 17.36
C VAL A 166 -18.03 1.05 15.97
N LEU A 167 -18.78 2.15 15.90
CA LEU A 167 -19.01 2.88 14.65
C LEU A 167 -17.94 3.96 14.49
N VAL A 168 -17.16 3.86 13.42
CA VAL A 168 -16.13 4.84 13.06
C VAL A 168 -16.59 5.63 11.83
N PRO A 169 -16.66 6.97 11.88
CA PRO A 169 -17.09 7.76 10.71
C PRO A 169 -16.24 7.45 9.46
N ALA A 170 -16.90 7.14 8.35
CA ALA A 170 -16.26 6.91 7.05
C ALA A 170 -15.99 8.24 6.35
N SER A 171 -15.22 9.12 7.00
CA SER A 171 -15.02 10.52 6.59
C SER A 171 -14.37 10.69 5.22
N ARG A 172 -13.64 9.67 4.74
CA ARG A 172 -12.98 9.67 3.42
C ARG A 172 -13.82 9.07 2.31
N LEU A 173 -14.94 8.42 2.60
CA LEU A 173 -15.72 7.66 1.60
C LEU A 173 -16.10 8.49 0.37
N ALA A 174 -16.50 9.74 0.56
CA ALA A 174 -16.87 10.62 -0.54
C ALA A 174 -15.67 10.95 -1.45
N ALA A 175 -14.48 11.15 -0.85
CA ALA A 175 -13.25 11.38 -1.59
C ALA A 175 -12.80 10.10 -2.31
N GLU A 176 -12.88 8.93 -1.67
CA GLU A 176 -12.55 7.63 -2.25
C GLU A 176 -13.40 7.33 -3.48
N ARG A 177 -14.72 7.55 -3.40
CA ARG A 177 -15.66 7.38 -4.53
C ARG A 177 -15.42 8.36 -5.68
N SER A 178 -14.83 9.51 -5.40
CA SER A 178 -14.46 10.50 -6.42
C SER A 178 -13.10 10.17 -7.06
N ASP A 179 -12.23 9.46 -6.32
CA ASP A 179 -10.87 9.13 -6.71
C ASP A 179 -10.77 7.93 -7.65
N ASP A 180 -11.67 6.95 -7.48
CA ASP A 180 -11.90 5.82 -8.39
C ASP A 180 -13.40 5.66 -8.65
N ALA A 181 -13.79 5.69 -9.93
CA ALA A 181 -15.18 5.57 -10.37
C ALA A 181 -15.31 4.52 -11.48
N PRO A 182 -16.52 3.94 -11.67
CA PRO A 182 -16.77 3.03 -12.78
C PRO A 182 -16.40 3.66 -14.12
N GLY A 183 -15.62 2.94 -14.94
CA GLY A 183 -15.16 3.41 -16.25
C GLY A 183 -13.89 4.28 -16.22
N GLN A 184 -13.37 4.65 -15.05
CA GLN A 184 -12.03 5.26 -14.97
C GLN A 184 -10.93 4.20 -15.10
N PRO A 185 -9.78 4.55 -15.71
CA PRO A 185 -8.61 3.68 -15.71
C PRO A 185 -8.02 3.55 -14.30
N VAL A 186 -7.14 2.56 -14.10
CA VAL A 186 -6.33 2.46 -12.89
C VAL A 186 -5.28 3.57 -12.92
N LEU A 187 -5.19 4.33 -11.82
CA LEU A 187 -4.34 5.52 -11.68
C LEU A 187 -3.68 5.53 -10.30
N LEU A 188 -2.75 6.44 -10.05
CA LEU A 188 -2.29 6.73 -8.69
C LEU A 188 -3.38 7.48 -7.91
N SER A 189 -3.61 7.06 -6.67
CA SER A 189 -4.68 7.59 -5.84
C SER A 189 -4.35 8.97 -5.27
N ARG A 190 -5.28 9.92 -5.36
CA ARG A 190 -5.16 11.22 -4.68
C ARG A 190 -5.49 11.11 -3.19
N VAL A 191 -6.22 10.07 -2.80
CA VAL A 191 -6.66 9.80 -1.42
C VAL A 191 -5.66 8.92 -0.67
N PHE A 192 -5.14 7.89 -1.32
CA PHE A 192 -4.20 6.91 -0.75
C PHE A 192 -2.76 7.24 -1.09
N LYS A 193 -2.35 8.46 -0.75
CA LYS A 193 -0.97 8.94 -0.81
C LYS A 193 -0.65 9.80 0.41
N SER A 194 0.62 9.94 0.72
CA SER A 194 1.04 11.00 1.63
C SER A 194 0.79 12.39 1.03
N GLU A 195 0.55 13.38 1.88
CA GLU A 195 0.41 14.79 1.48
C GLU A 195 1.68 15.33 0.80
N ARG A 196 2.84 14.72 1.08
CA ARG A 196 4.14 15.11 0.50
C ARG A 196 4.50 14.38 -0.79
N ILE A 197 3.60 13.53 -1.31
CA ILE A 197 3.67 13.03 -2.68
C ILE A 197 2.84 13.95 -3.57
N GLU A 198 3.48 14.47 -4.61
CA GLU A 198 2.83 15.19 -5.69
C GLU A 198 2.55 14.21 -6.84
N LEU A 199 1.44 14.43 -7.53
CA LEU A 199 1.05 13.64 -8.70
C LEU A 199 0.97 14.55 -9.92
N SER A 200 1.36 14.02 -11.08
CA SER A 200 1.04 14.65 -12.35
C SER A 200 -0.47 14.73 -12.60
N GLU A 201 -0.88 15.57 -13.55
CA GLU A 201 -2.29 15.75 -13.91
C GLU A 201 -2.96 14.45 -14.37
N ASP A 202 -2.23 13.65 -15.17
CA ASP A 202 -2.65 12.32 -15.62
C ASP A 202 -2.65 11.25 -14.52
N ARG A 203 -2.15 11.58 -13.32
CA ARG A 203 -2.02 10.68 -12.16
C ARG A 203 -1.24 9.39 -12.44
N LEU A 204 -0.30 9.43 -13.38
CA LEU A 204 0.61 8.31 -13.65
C LEU A 204 2.03 8.55 -13.13
N THR A 205 2.38 9.79 -12.79
CA THR A 205 3.69 10.15 -12.26
C THR A 205 3.56 10.57 -10.81
N ALA A 206 4.44 10.05 -9.95
CA ALA A 206 4.56 10.45 -8.56
C ALA A 206 5.92 11.12 -8.32
N SER A 207 5.91 12.18 -7.53
CA SER A 207 7.12 12.87 -7.10
C SER A 207 7.13 13.15 -5.59
N SER A 208 8.30 13.01 -4.96
CA SER A 208 8.49 13.35 -3.54
C SER A 208 9.42 14.54 -3.37
N THR A 209 9.06 15.41 -2.43
CA THR A 209 9.79 16.64 -2.07
C THR A 209 10.62 16.49 -0.79
N LYS A 210 10.34 15.48 0.04
CA LYS A 210 11.03 15.28 1.32
C LYS A 210 10.76 13.92 1.98
N GLY A 211 11.83 13.20 2.28
CA GLY A 211 11.79 11.97 3.09
C GLY A 211 11.00 10.84 2.42
N PHE A 212 10.97 9.67 3.07
CA PHE A 212 10.21 8.53 2.54
C PHE A 212 8.72 8.77 2.67
N ARG A 213 8.00 8.68 1.55
CA ARG A 213 6.54 8.88 1.46
C ARG A 213 5.96 7.94 0.42
N MET A 214 4.76 7.41 0.67
CA MET A 214 4.13 6.41 -0.19
C MET A 214 2.93 6.98 -0.95
N VAL A 215 2.70 6.44 -2.15
CA VAL A 215 1.44 6.46 -2.88
C VAL A 215 1.06 5.04 -3.31
N ARG A 216 -0.24 4.76 -3.34
CA ARG A 216 -0.83 3.53 -3.88
C ARG A 216 -1.69 3.84 -5.11
N ALA A 217 -1.85 2.84 -5.98
CA ALA A 217 -2.84 2.89 -7.05
C ALA A 217 -4.29 2.88 -6.52
N THR A 218 -5.23 3.28 -7.36
CA THR A 218 -6.68 3.30 -7.05
C THR A 218 -7.25 1.89 -6.87
N ARG A 219 -6.72 0.90 -7.58
CA ARG A 219 -7.20 -0.48 -7.56
C ARG A 219 -6.12 -1.46 -7.15
N GLY A 220 -6.56 -2.54 -6.52
CA GLY A 220 -5.71 -3.60 -6.01
C GLY A 220 -6.35 -4.96 -6.21
N VAL A 221 -5.51 -5.99 -6.18
CA VAL A 221 -5.84 -7.37 -6.56
C VAL A 221 -5.80 -8.28 -5.35
N ALA A 222 -6.73 -9.23 -5.29
CA ALA A 222 -6.82 -10.21 -4.21
C ALA A 222 -6.67 -11.66 -4.71
N ALA A 223 -6.80 -11.89 -6.01
CA ALA A 223 -6.62 -13.20 -6.64
C ALA A 223 -6.10 -13.04 -8.08
N GLY A 224 -5.55 -14.13 -8.63
CA GLY A 224 -5.05 -14.19 -10.01
C GLY A 224 -3.60 -13.70 -10.14
N ALA A 225 -3.13 -13.60 -11.38
CA ALA A 225 -1.79 -13.15 -11.72
C ALA A 225 -1.84 -11.78 -12.39
N TRP A 226 -1.06 -10.82 -11.89
CA TRP A 226 -1.13 -9.43 -12.32
C TRP A 226 0.25 -8.79 -12.50
N TYR A 227 0.32 -7.82 -13.40
CA TYR A 227 1.57 -7.14 -13.74
C TYR A 227 1.39 -5.64 -13.99
N PHE A 228 2.38 -4.86 -13.59
CA PHE A 228 2.54 -3.45 -13.96
C PHE A 228 4.02 -3.08 -14.04
N GLU A 229 4.32 -1.92 -14.63
CA GLU A 229 5.67 -1.36 -14.70
C GLU A 229 5.79 -0.02 -13.98
N VAL A 230 7.00 0.27 -13.52
CA VAL A 230 7.38 1.60 -13.02
C VAL A 230 8.71 2.00 -13.65
N LYS A 231 8.71 3.14 -14.32
CA LYS A 231 9.91 3.80 -14.82
C LYS A 231 10.47 4.73 -13.76
N VAL A 232 11.75 4.59 -13.44
CA VAL A 232 12.47 5.52 -12.58
C VAL A 232 12.88 6.73 -13.41
N VAL A 233 12.14 7.83 -13.30
CA VAL A 233 12.33 9.00 -14.18
C VAL A 233 13.47 9.88 -13.69
N HIS A 234 13.53 10.14 -12.39
CA HIS A 234 14.58 10.94 -11.77
C HIS A 234 14.72 10.55 -10.30
N LEU A 235 15.92 10.23 -9.85
CA LEU A 235 16.28 10.08 -8.44
C LEU A 235 16.98 11.35 -7.96
N GLY A 236 17.85 11.94 -8.78
CA GLY A 236 18.74 13.00 -8.35
C GLY A 236 19.83 12.49 -7.39
N PRO A 237 20.63 13.40 -6.80
CA PRO A 237 21.81 13.03 -6.02
C PRO A 237 21.49 12.34 -4.69
N THR A 238 20.27 12.52 -4.16
CA THR A 238 19.88 12.06 -2.83
C THR A 238 18.61 11.22 -2.85
N GLY A 239 18.05 11.00 -4.04
CA GLY A 239 16.78 10.32 -4.16
C GLY A 239 16.92 8.82 -4.03
N HIS A 240 15.96 8.24 -3.34
CA HIS A 240 15.85 6.79 -3.22
C HIS A 240 14.42 6.33 -3.42
N THR A 241 14.24 5.07 -3.80
CA THR A 241 12.91 4.49 -3.94
C THR A 241 12.81 3.10 -3.32
N ARG A 242 11.62 2.79 -2.82
CA ARG A 242 11.17 1.40 -2.67
C ARG A 242 9.83 1.25 -3.35
N LEU A 243 9.79 0.32 -4.30
CA LEU A 243 8.67 0.10 -5.21
C LEU A 243 8.13 -1.32 -5.00
N GLY A 244 6.83 -1.55 -5.19
CA GLY A 244 6.28 -2.89 -5.05
C GLY A 244 4.79 -2.92 -4.77
N TRP A 245 4.41 -3.79 -3.85
CA TRP A 245 3.01 -4.05 -3.51
C TRP A 245 2.72 -3.67 -2.06
N ALA A 246 1.56 -3.06 -1.79
CA ALA A 246 1.12 -2.73 -0.44
C ALA A 246 -0.39 -2.93 -0.27
N THR A 247 -0.82 -3.36 0.91
CA THR A 247 -2.25 -3.46 1.24
C THR A 247 -2.80 -2.11 1.75
N ASN A 248 -4.11 -2.05 1.99
CA ASN A 248 -4.76 -0.86 2.57
C ASN A 248 -4.36 -0.56 4.02
N LYS A 249 -3.72 -1.50 4.72
CA LYS A 249 -3.21 -1.33 6.08
C LYS A 249 -1.81 -0.73 6.15
N ALA A 250 -1.10 -0.63 5.02
CA ALA A 250 0.25 -0.09 5.00
C ALA A 250 0.26 1.41 5.33
N ASP A 251 1.21 1.85 6.17
CA ASP A 251 1.33 3.26 6.54
C ASP A 251 1.92 4.09 5.39
N LEU A 252 1.12 5.02 4.88
CA LEU A 252 1.48 5.92 3.77
C LEU A 252 2.65 6.88 4.10
N GLN A 253 3.01 7.04 5.37
CA GLN A 253 4.15 7.86 5.80
C GLN A 253 5.47 7.08 5.86
N THR A 254 5.44 5.78 5.58
CA THR A 254 6.60 4.89 5.65
C THR A 254 6.93 4.31 4.28
N PRO A 255 8.16 3.82 4.05
CA PRO A 255 8.51 3.19 2.78
C PRO A 255 7.81 1.84 2.61
N VAL A 256 7.60 1.44 1.36
CA VAL A 256 7.06 0.10 1.02
C VAL A 256 7.96 -0.97 1.67
N GLY A 257 7.34 -1.90 2.38
CA GLY A 257 8.03 -2.96 3.12
C GLY A 257 8.47 -2.59 4.54
N PHE A 258 8.13 -1.41 5.06
CA PHE A 258 8.38 -1.06 6.46
C PHE A 258 7.57 -1.90 7.45
N ASP A 259 6.28 -2.10 7.17
CA ASP A 259 5.38 -2.91 7.98
C ASP A 259 5.17 -4.30 7.36
N ALA A 260 4.31 -5.10 7.99
CA ALA A 260 3.91 -6.43 7.50
C ALA A 260 2.93 -6.38 6.31
N TYR A 261 2.55 -5.17 5.86
CA TYR A 261 1.51 -4.93 4.88
C TYR A 261 2.06 -4.47 3.53
N GLY A 262 3.39 -4.43 3.37
CA GLY A 262 4.08 -4.09 2.13
C GLY A 262 5.21 -5.06 1.79
N PHE A 263 5.44 -5.19 0.50
CA PHE A 263 6.51 -5.96 -0.12
C PHE A 263 7.25 -5.04 -1.08
N GLY A 264 8.45 -4.63 -0.69
CA GLY A 264 9.24 -3.64 -1.40
C GLY A 264 10.43 -4.26 -2.15
N TYR A 265 10.80 -3.63 -3.25
CA TYR A 265 12.05 -3.78 -3.97
C TYR A 265 12.84 -2.48 -3.82
N ARG A 266 14.11 -2.57 -3.43
CA ARG A 266 14.94 -1.41 -3.09
C ARG A 266 15.94 -1.09 -4.19
N ASP A 267 16.06 0.20 -4.48
CA ASP A 267 16.93 0.78 -5.49
C ASP A 267 18.43 0.54 -5.27
N VAL A 268 18.94 0.73 -4.06
CA VAL A 268 20.40 0.79 -3.80
C VAL A 268 21.11 -0.52 -4.12
N ASP A 269 20.62 -1.63 -3.59
CA ASP A 269 21.29 -2.93 -3.62
C ASP A 269 20.42 -4.06 -4.16
N GLY A 270 19.22 -3.73 -4.66
CA GLY A 270 18.30 -4.73 -5.18
C GLY A 270 17.72 -5.65 -4.10
N ALA A 271 17.78 -5.24 -2.83
CA ALA A 271 17.21 -6.02 -1.74
C ALA A 271 15.68 -6.06 -1.81
N LYS A 272 15.11 -7.19 -1.40
CA LYS A 272 13.67 -7.30 -1.12
C LYS A 272 13.42 -6.92 0.33
N VAL A 273 12.32 -6.22 0.59
CA VAL A 273 12.03 -5.62 1.89
C VAL A 273 10.60 -5.92 2.34
N THR A 274 10.44 -6.46 3.55
CA THR A 274 9.13 -6.59 4.23
C THR A 274 9.35 -6.57 5.74
N LYS A 275 8.40 -6.06 6.53
CA LYS A 275 8.53 -5.93 8.00
C LYS A 275 9.81 -5.22 8.44
N ALA A 276 10.28 -4.26 7.63
CA ALA A 276 11.54 -3.52 7.75
C ALA A 276 12.82 -4.37 7.58
N TRP A 277 12.72 -5.68 7.39
CA TRP A 277 13.85 -6.57 7.11
C TRP A 277 14.23 -6.50 5.63
N ARG A 278 15.54 -6.53 5.38
CA ARG A 278 16.13 -6.50 4.02
C ARG A 278 16.84 -7.81 3.80
N ASP A 279 16.46 -8.50 2.73
CA ASP A 279 17.14 -9.73 2.30
C ASP A 279 17.76 -9.51 0.92
N LYS A 280 18.93 -10.13 0.69
CA LYS A 280 19.53 -10.18 -0.64
C LYS A 280 18.52 -10.84 -1.60
N TYR A 281 18.34 -10.23 -2.77
CA TYR A 281 17.38 -10.70 -3.77
C TYR A 281 17.96 -10.60 -5.17
N ALA A 282 18.07 -9.39 -5.71
CA ALA A 282 18.79 -9.18 -6.97
C ALA A 282 20.30 -9.06 -6.70
N ASP A 283 21.10 -9.30 -7.75
CA ASP A 283 22.55 -9.09 -7.66
C ASP A 283 22.93 -7.60 -7.68
N GLU A 284 22.08 -6.77 -8.29
CA GLU A 284 22.29 -5.34 -8.41
C GLU A 284 21.02 -4.55 -8.07
N GLY A 285 21.25 -3.31 -7.64
CA GLY A 285 20.23 -2.28 -7.56
C GLY A 285 19.71 -1.80 -8.91
N TYR A 286 18.83 -0.82 -8.88
CA TYR A 286 18.27 -0.15 -10.05
C TYR A 286 18.36 1.36 -9.89
N GLY A 287 18.35 2.09 -11.00
CA GLY A 287 18.59 3.53 -11.02
C GLY A 287 17.71 4.30 -12.01
N GLU A 288 18.05 5.57 -12.21
CA GLU A 288 17.39 6.42 -13.21
C GLU A 288 17.42 5.78 -14.60
N GLY A 289 16.29 5.85 -15.30
CA GLY A 289 16.12 5.29 -16.64
C GLY A 289 15.65 3.83 -16.66
N ASP A 290 15.85 3.07 -15.58
CA ASP A 290 15.38 1.69 -15.51
C ASP A 290 13.84 1.62 -15.50
N VAL A 291 13.31 0.58 -16.15
CA VAL A 291 11.91 0.20 -16.11
C VAL A 291 11.79 -1.12 -15.37
N LEU A 292 11.06 -1.08 -14.25
CA LEU A 292 10.89 -2.23 -13.39
C LEU A 292 9.52 -2.84 -13.58
N GLY A 293 9.48 -4.16 -13.76
CA GLY A 293 8.25 -4.93 -13.79
C GLY A 293 7.91 -5.51 -12.43
N PHE A 294 6.63 -5.50 -12.07
CA PHE A 294 6.11 -5.96 -10.80
C PHE A 294 5.04 -7.00 -11.03
N TYR A 295 5.35 -8.24 -10.66
CA TYR A 295 4.45 -9.38 -10.79
C TYR A 295 3.92 -9.82 -9.43
N ILE A 296 2.66 -10.20 -9.38
CA ILE A 296 2.06 -10.89 -8.24
C ILE A 296 1.13 -12.01 -8.73
N SER A 297 1.24 -13.19 -8.13
CA SER A 297 0.30 -14.30 -8.31
C SER A 297 -0.33 -14.66 -6.97
N LEU A 298 -1.66 -14.71 -6.94
CA LEU A 298 -2.47 -15.04 -5.78
C LEU A 298 -3.49 -16.13 -6.15
N PRO A 299 -3.07 -17.41 -6.29
CA PRO A 299 -3.99 -18.50 -6.60
C PRO A 299 -5.05 -18.63 -5.50
N ASP A 300 -6.34 -18.59 -5.87
CA ASP A 300 -7.47 -18.63 -4.92
C ASP A 300 -7.40 -17.58 -3.79
N GLY A 301 -6.67 -16.47 -3.99
CA GLY A 301 -6.37 -15.50 -2.92
C GLY A 301 -7.61 -14.81 -2.33
N GLU A 302 -8.72 -14.74 -3.06
CA GLU A 302 -10.02 -14.25 -2.57
C GLU A 302 -10.50 -14.99 -1.31
N ARG A 303 -10.14 -16.27 -1.15
CA ARG A 303 -10.51 -17.06 0.04
C ARG A 303 -9.76 -16.63 1.31
N TYR A 304 -8.62 -15.96 1.13
CA TYR A 304 -7.73 -15.52 2.20
C TYR A 304 -7.79 -14.00 2.41
N GLU A 305 -8.49 -13.26 1.55
CA GLU A 305 -8.67 -11.82 1.72
C GLU A 305 -9.45 -11.55 3.02
N PRO A 306 -8.92 -10.72 3.94
CA PRO A 306 -9.65 -10.32 5.13
C PRO A 306 -10.96 -9.63 4.77
N LYS A 307 -12.03 -9.96 5.50
CA LYS A 307 -13.33 -9.28 5.32
C LYS A 307 -13.16 -7.79 5.54
N GLN A 308 -13.61 -7.00 4.56
CA GLN A 308 -13.62 -5.55 4.70
C GLN A 308 -14.65 -5.14 5.76
N PRO A 309 -14.38 -4.10 6.57
CA PRO A 309 -15.33 -3.59 7.53
C PRO A 309 -16.65 -3.21 6.87
N ASP A 310 -17.76 -3.62 7.45
CA ASP A 310 -19.09 -3.26 6.95
C ASP A 310 -19.28 -1.75 6.96
N LEU A 311 -19.89 -1.23 5.90
CA LEU A 311 -20.22 0.19 5.75
C LEU A 311 -21.73 0.37 5.92
N VAL A 312 -22.13 1.10 6.95
CA VAL A 312 -23.54 1.33 7.29
C VAL A 312 -23.89 2.81 7.30
N GLN A 313 -25.15 3.14 7.05
CA GLN A 313 -25.65 4.50 7.18
C GLN A 313 -26.30 4.71 8.55
N TYR A 314 -25.80 5.69 9.31
CA TYR A 314 -26.35 6.05 10.61
C TYR A 314 -26.54 7.58 10.68
N LYS A 315 -27.77 8.02 11.00
CA LYS A 315 -28.16 9.44 11.02
C LYS A 315 -27.77 10.20 9.75
N GLY A 316 -27.94 9.55 8.60
CA GLY A 316 -27.61 10.12 7.29
C GLY A 316 -26.12 10.14 6.92
N MET A 317 -25.23 9.70 7.82
CA MET A 317 -23.78 9.67 7.57
C MET A 317 -23.26 8.22 7.46
N PRO A 318 -22.22 7.95 6.64
CA PRO A 318 -21.63 6.62 6.53
C PRO A 318 -20.64 6.33 7.67
N PHE A 319 -20.68 5.11 8.20
CA PHE A 319 -19.78 4.62 9.26
C PHE A 319 -19.25 3.23 8.91
N HIS A 320 -17.98 2.98 9.24
CA HIS A 320 -17.41 1.64 9.30
C HIS A 320 -17.79 0.98 10.62
N VAL A 321 -18.22 -0.28 10.55
CA VAL A 321 -18.48 -1.14 11.71
C VAL A 321 -17.18 -1.85 12.07
N GLN A 322 -16.69 -1.64 13.30
CA GLN A 322 -15.51 -2.32 13.83
C GLN A 322 -15.89 -3.19 15.03
N VAL A 323 -15.29 -4.38 15.11
CA VAL A 323 -15.42 -5.26 16.28
C VAL A 323 -14.23 -4.99 17.21
N PRO A 324 -14.43 -4.59 18.48
CA PRO A 324 -13.35 -4.21 19.42
C PRO A 324 -12.35 -5.31 19.76
N LYS A 325 -12.62 -6.56 19.37
CA LYS A 325 -11.93 -7.78 19.83
C LYS A 325 -11.38 -8.67 18.73
N GLU A 326 -11.26 -8.18 17.50
CA GLU A 326 -10.37 -8.85 16.55
C GLU A 326 -8.94 -8.45 16.89
N GLU A 327 -8.24 -9.30 17.64
CA GLU A 327 -6.77 -9.30 17.60
C GLU A 327 -6.37 -9.28 16.12
N GLN A 328 -5.60 -8.27 15.71
CA GLN A 328 -5.09 -8.14 14.35
C GLN A 328 -4.10 -9.28 14.08
N LYS A 329 -4.62 -10.49 13.88
CA LYS A 329 -3.84 -11.63 13.42
C LYS A 329 -3.43 -11.34 11.98
N THR A 330 -2.17 -11.60 11.65
CA THR A 330 -1.76 -11.61 10.25
C THR A 330 -2.62 -12.64 9.51
N PRO A 331 -3.19 -12.29 8.35
CA PRO A 331 -3.98 -13.22 7.57
C PRO A 331 -3.17 -14.46 7.22
N ASP A 332 -3.85 -15.59 7.12
CA ASP A 332 -3.19 -16.83 6.74
C ASP A 332 -2.59 -16.68 5.31
N PRO A 333 -1.40 -17.23 5.04
CA PRO A 333 -0.78 -17.20 3.72
C PRO A 333 -1.65 -17.79 2.61
N VAL A 334 -1.58 -17.22 1.42
CA VAL A 334 -2.15 -17.78 0.18
C VAL A 334 -1.18 -18.83 -0.37
N PRO A 335 -1.51 -20.13 -0.35
CA PRO A 335 -0.58 -21.18 -0.78
C PRO A 335 -0.20 -21.04 -2.25
N GLY A 336 1.10 -21.12 -2.54
CA GLY A 336 1.61 -21.01 -3.92
C GLY A 336 1.52 -19.60 -4.51
N SER A 337 1.21 -18.60 -3.69
CA SER A 337 1.35 -17.20 -4.08
C SER A 337 2.81 -16.81 -4.20
N GLU A 338 3.07 -15.87 -5.11
CA GLU A 338 4.43 -15.47 -5.44
C GLU A 338 4.50 -14.02 -5.94
N ILE A 339 5.51 -13.28 -5.50
CA ILE A 339 5.89 -11.97 -6.06
C ILE A 339 7.25 -12.11 -6.73
N CYS A 340 7.35 -11.61 -7.95
CA CYS A 340 8.59 -11.51 -8.71
C CYS A 340 8.77 -10.06 -9.20
N TYR A 341 10.02 -9.63 -9.29
CA TYR A 341 10.37 -8.32 -9.84
C TYR A 341 11.25 -8.50 -11.08
N PHE A 342 11.11 -7.58 -12.02
CA PHE A 342 11.82 -7.57 -13.29
C PHE A 342 12.56 -6.26 -13.43
N LYS A 343 13.77 -6.28 -14.00
CA LYS A 343 14.54 -5.08 -14.36
C LYS A 343 14.73 -5.10 -15.86
N ASN A 344 14.16 -4.12 -16.56
CA ASN A 344 14.19 -4.00 -18.02
C ASN A 344 13.76 -5.31 -18.72
N GLY A 345 12.69 -5.94 -18.21
CA GLY A 345 12.13 -7.19 -18.73
C GLY A 345 12.81 -8.47 -18.25
N VAL A 346 13.96 -8.37 -17.56
CA VAL A 346 14.70 -9.53 -17.02
C VAL A 346 14.23 -9.85 -15.61
N CYS A 347 13.73 -11.08 -15.42
CA CYS A 347 13.29 -11.58 -14.12
C CYS A 347 14.46 -11.63 -13.11
N GLN A 348 14.27 -11.05 -11.93
CA GLN A 348 15.23 -11.06 -10.84
C GLN A 348 15.01 -12.26 -9.88
N GLY A 349 14.10 -13.17 -10.24
CA GLY A 349 13.75 -14.37 -9.49
C GLY A 349 12.55 -14.19 -8.57
N SER A 350 12.39 -15.13 -7.63
CA SER A 350 11.31 -15.15 -6.66
C SER A 350 11.62 -14.27 -5.46
N ALA A 351 10.87 -13.17 -5.29
CA ALA A 351 11.07 -12.27 -4.16
C ALA A 351 10.39 -12.83 -2.91
N PHE A 352 9.09 -13.09 -2.98
CA PHE A 352 8.30 -13.57 -1.84
C PHE A 352 7.40 -14.72 -2.26
N LYS A 353 7.28 -15.71 -1.39
CA LYS A 353 6.38 -16.87 -1.56
C LYS A 353 5.46 -16.97 -0.35
N ASP A 354 4.30 -17.58 -0.54
CA ASP A 354 3.30 -17.81 0.52
C ASP A 354 2.98 -16.49 1.25
N ILE A 355 2.57 -15.51 0.46
CA ILE A 355 2.25 -14.15 0.89
C ILE A 355 0.95 -14.16 1.71
N PRO A 356 0.85 -13.41 2.82
CA PRO A 356 -0.38 -13.28 3.60
C PRO A 356 -1.59 -12.90 2.74
N GLY A 357 -2.76 -13.47 3.06
CA GLY A 357 -4.01 -13.08 2.42
C GLY A 357 -4.28 -11.57 2.51
N GLY A 358 -4.72 -10.98 1.39
CA GLY A 358 -4.96 -9.55 1.33
C GLY A 358 -5.18 -9.04 -0.08
N ARG A 359 -5.60 -7.77 -0.14
CA ARG A 359 -5.68 -7.01 -1.39
C ARG A 359 -4.45 -6.14 -1.55
N TYR A 360 -3.72 -6.36 -2.63
CA TYR A 360 -2.44 -5.73 -2.92
C TYR A 360 -2.58 -4.68 -4.00
N PHE A 361 -2.08 -3.48 -3.72
CA PHE A 361 -2.09 -2.34 -4.62
C PHE A 361 -0.66 -2.07 -5.08
N PRO A 362 -0.45 -1.74 -6.38
CA PRO A 362 0.78 -1.13 -6.83
C PRO A 362 1.14 0.07 -5.95
N ALA A 363 2.37 0.12 -5.47
CA ALA A 363 2.81 1.12 -4.51
C ALA A 363 4.22 1.61 -4.83
N ALA A 364 4.43 2.90 -4.64
CA ALA A 364 5.75 3.51 -4.69
C ALA A 364 5.98 4.30 -3.41
N SER A 365 7.18 4.17 -2.87
CA SER A 365 7.70 5.08 -1.86
C SER A 365 8.97 5.74 -2.34
N LEU A 366 9.01 7.06 -2.21
CA LEU A 366 10.05 7.91 -2.76
C LEU A 366 10.68 8.73 -1.63
N TYR A 367 11.99 8.91 -1.68
CA TYR A 367 12.78 9.71 -0.77
C TYR A 367 13.58 10.72 -1.57
N THR A 368 13.77 11.91 -1.00
CA THR A 368 14.79 12.90 -1.38
C THR A 368 15.05 13.80 -0.16
N MET A 369 16.21 14.44 -0.10
CA MET A 369 16.48 15.45 0.93
C MET A 369 15.69 16.75 0.67
N PRO A 370 15.42 17.57 1.71
CA PRO A 370 14.83 18.89 1.49
C PRO A 370 15.68 19.76 0.59
N ASN A 371 15.05 20.56 -0.28
CA ASN A 371 15.69 21.51 -1.21
C ASN A 371 16.51 20.86 -2.34
N GLU A 372 16.46 19.54 -2.47
CA GLU A 372 16.97 18.82 -3.64
C GLU A 372 15.87 18.70 -4.71
N PRO A 373 16.24 18.42 -5.97
CA PRO A 373 15.27 18.04 -7.00
C PRO A 373 14.39 16.88 -6.53
N ASN A 374 13.14 16.89 -7.00
CA ASN A 374 12.18 15.86 -6.64
C ASN A 374 12.63 14.50 -7.19
N CYS A 375 12.51 13.46 -6.38
CA CYS A 375 12.54 12.08 -6.87
C CYS A 375 11.21 11.79 -7.59
N VAL A 376 11.25 11.24 -8.80
CA VAL A 376 10.13 11.06 -9.73
C VAL A 376 10.12 9.65 -10.30
N VAL A 377 8.94 9.00 -10.24
CA VAL A 377 8.68 7.72 -10.91
C VAL A 377 7.38 7.79 -11.70
N LYS A 378 7.29 7.01 -12.79
CA LYS A 378 6.10 6.93 -13.63
C LYS A 378 5.59 5.50 -13.71
N PHE A 379 4.32 5.32 -13.40
CA PHE A 379 3.63 4.03 -13.49
C PHE A 379 3.10 3.80 -14.89
N ASN A 380 3.14 2.53 -15.29
CA ASN A 380 2.46 2.01 -16.45
C ASN A 380 1.67 0.77 -16.03
N PHE A 381 0.34 0.91 -15.97
CA PHE A 381 -0.55 -0.18 -15.56
C PHE A 381 -0.88 -1.15 -16.70
N GLY A 382 -0.37 -0.91 -17.92
CA GLY A 382 -0.66 -1.67 -19.11
C GLY A 382 -1.86 -1.13 -19.90
N PRO A 383 -2.26 -1.83 -20.98
CA PRO A 383 -1.67 -3.09 -21.47
C PRO A 383 -0.34 -2.91 -22.23
N ASP A 384 -0.02 -1.69 -22.66
CA ASP A 384 1.16 -1.40 -23.48
C ASP A 384 2.40 -1.17 -22.62
N PHE A 385 3.16 -2.24 -22.37
CA PHE A 385 4.37 -2.24 -21.54
C PHE A 385 5.64 -1.92 -22.34
N GLU A 386 6.62 -1.27 -21.70
CA GLU A 386 7.92 -0.94 -22.32
C GLU A 386 8.83 -2.19 -22.34
N PHE A 387 8.81 -2.99 -21.27
CA PHE A 387 9.62 -4.21 -21.14
C PHE A 387 8.80 -5.38 -20.58
N PHE A 388 7.76 -5.79 -21.32
CA PHE A 388 7.01 -6.98 -20.95
C PHE A 388 7.87 -8.24 -21.07
N PRO A 389 7.98 -9.09 -20.02
CA PRO A 389 8.72 -10.33 -20.09
C PRO A 389 8.17 -11.26 -21.19
N GLN A 390 9.06 -11.85 -21.99
CA GLN A 390 8.66 -12.82 -23.02
C GLN A 390 8.33 -14.19 -22.43
N ASP A 391 8.91 -14.51 -21.27
CA ASP A 391 8.73 -15.77 -20.58
C ASP A 391 8.58 -15.53 -19.07
N PHE A 392 7.60 -16.20 -18.47
CA PHE A 392 7.32 -16.20 -17.04
C PHE A 392 7.76 -17.54 -16.39
N GLY A 393 8.39 -18.43 -17.15
CA GLY A 393 8.81 -19.75 -16.70
C GLY A 393 7.61 -20.61 -16.34
N SER A 394 7.57 -21.11 -15.11
CA SER A 394 6.43 -21.88 -14.60
C SER A 394 5.30 -21.00 -14.04
N LEU A 395 5.48 -19.67 -14.00
CA LEU A 395 4.48 -18.77 -13.45
C LEU A 395 3.34 -18.53 -14.45
N PRO A 396 2.09 -18.37 -14.00
CA PRO A 396 1.00 -18.02 -14.88
C PRO A 396 1.21 -16.66 -15.53
N VAL A 397 0.85 -16.56 -16.81
CA VAL A 397 0.90 -15.29 -17.56
C VAL A 397 -0.02 -14.28 -16.88
N PRO A 398 0.49 -13.10 -16.49
CA PRO A 398 -0.30 -12.12 -15.76
C PRO A 398 -1.22 -11.31 -16.67
N GLN A 399 -2.32 -10.82 -16.09
CA GLN A 399 -3.12 -9.75 -16.68
C GLN A 399 -2.52 -8.37 -16.34
N PRO A 400 -2.69 -7.35 -17.20
CA PRO A 400 -2.24 -6.00 -16.88
C PRO A 400 -3.09 -5.39 -15.77
N MET A 401 -2.48 -4.63 -14.86
CA MET A 401 -3.20 -3.94 -13.79
C MET A 401 -4.30 -2.99 -14.29
N SER A 402 -4.21 -2.49 -15.54
CA SER A 402 -5.25 -1.68 -16.19
C SER A 402 -6.59 -2.39 -16.33
N GLU A 403 -6.60 -3.73 -16.33
CA GLU A 403 -7.82 -4.55 -16.44
C GLU A 403 -8.51 -4.83 -15.09
N VAL A 404 -7.93 -4.39 -13.96
CA VAL A 404 -8.52 -4.65 -12.65
C VAL A 404 -9.90 -3.97 -12.56
N PRO A 405 -10.97 -4.74 -12.24
CA PRO A 405 -12.32 -4.19 -12.19
C PRO A 405 -12.49 -3.20 -11.03
N HIS A 406 -13.33 -2.20 -11.23
CA HIS A 406 -13.75 -1.28 -10.18
C HIS A 406 -14.52 -2.01 -9.08
N GLN A 407 -14.19 -1.72 -7.81
CA GLN A 407 -14.87 -2.32 -6.66
C GLN A 407 -15.83 -1.31 -6.03
N ALA A 408 -17.13 -1.58 -6.10
CA ALA A 408 -18.13 -0.73 -5.47
C ALA A 408 -18.17 -0.92 -3.95
N HIS A 409 -18.10 0.18 -3.20
CA HIS A 409 -18.39 0.17 -1.76
C HIS A 409 -19.90 0.19 -1.53
N GLU A 410 -20.49 -1.00 -1.30
CA GLU A 410 -21.89 -1.13 -0.92
C GLU A 410 -22.12 -0.60 0.49
N VAL A 411 -23.03 0.37 0.61
CA VAL A 411 -23.52 0.86 1.90
C VAL A 411 -24.73 0.02 2.26
N LYS A 412 -24.64 -0.78 3.33
CA LYS A 412 -25.77 -1.51 3.86
C LYS A 412 -26.73 -0.51 4.49
N ASN A 413 -27.92 -0.38 3.91
CA ASN A 413 -29.04 0.35 4.50
C ASN A 413 -29.70 -0.47 5.62
N GLU A 414 -28.90 -0.91 6.60
CA GLU A 414 -29.44 -1.43 7.85
C GLU A 414 -29.63 -0.24 8.80
N GLY A 415 -30.66 0.56 8.53
CA GLY A 415 -31.14 1.50 9.54
C GLY A 415 -31.58 0.71 10.76
N PRO A 416 -31.15 1.04 11.98
CA PRO A 416 -31.81 0.52 13.17
C PRO A 416 -33.28 0.92 13.05
N ALA A 417 -34.21 -0.04 13.17
CA ALA A 417 -35.59 0.31 13.47
C ALA A 417 -35.52 1.21 14.71
N GLU A 418 -35.89 2.48 14.56
CA GLU A 418 -36.00 3.38 15.71
C GLU A 418 -36.82 2.63 16.75
N ASN A 419 -36.27 2.51 17.96
CA ASN A 419 -37.02 1.99 19.09
C ASN A 419 -38.35 2.75 19.11
N GLY A 420 -39.43 2.04 18.74
CA GLY A 420 -40.74 2.62 18.66
C GLY A 420 -41.02 3.36 19.95
N VAL A 421 -41.25 4.66 19.84
CA VAL A 421 -41.85 5.43 20.93
C VAL A 421 -43.17 4.73 21.19
N ALA A 422 -43.23 3.95 22.27
CA ALA A 422 -44.49 3.46 22.77
C ALA A 422 -45.30 4.70 23.15
N GLU A 423 -46.22 5.11 22.29
CA GLU A 423 -47.30 6.00 22.67
C GLU A 423 -47.97 5.38 23.90
N LYS A 424 -47.81 6.04 25.05
CA LYS A 424 -48.65 5.77 26.20
C LYS A 424 -50.03 6.31 25.88
N THR A 425 -50.86 5.48 25.25
CA THR A 425 -52.31 5.57 25.44
C THR A 425 -52.62 5.10 26.86
N SER A 426 -52.95 6.07 27.73
CA SER A 426 -54.07 6.10 28.67
C SER A 426 -53.92 7.25 29.63
#